data_AF-A0A1H8GB40-F1
#
_entry.id   AF-A0A1H8GB40-F1
#
_cell.length_a   1.000
_cell.length_b   1.000
_cell.length_c   1.000
_cell.angle_alpha   90.00
_cell.angle_beta   90.00
_cell.angle_gamma   90.00
#
_symmetry.space_group_name_H-M   'P 1'
#
loop_
_entity.id
_entity.type
_entity.pdbx_description
1 polymer ?
#
loop_
_entity_poly.entity_id
_entity_poly.type
_entity_poly.pdbx_seq_one_letter_code
_entity_poly.pdbx_strand_id
1 'polypeptide(L)'
;MVKIVEITQSSDTVTCDENGQASIQFNVNNVSAAQLRVGAKIITEEPANESWFSIVDKPEKKLEIDATDHFSVQINAGDAAEGSYKLRLLVYNIENSDEDYTESETIAINVPAREEVHDEPEPKSKMWLVWLLAGILVIASLAVGYYIFSGPDDETSTEQKDSLSVIMPNVSGKPFEEAKSLLEDLEFTDIETELRFDASRAAGTVLDQTPEATEKVDAHNTTVTLILADSVTVMPDIRDMTLQGAKERLTSKGFNQRNIITEPKFDASKPAGTILGQSPDPDAEVSARETRVTLTIADTGIDVPNVRNMPLQDALIRLQSAKLALGDISTQFKSELAEGTIIDQTPRSGKVPEKTEIELVVSTKKQVVTAHPAFLKAVISSGIKHNARIARQLAPEEELDEESDTEQ
;
A
#
# COMPACT_ATOMS: atom_id res chain seq x y z
N MET A 1 -4.70 -16.81 -4.06
CA MET A 1 -5.62 -16.39 -5.12
C MET A 1 -5.34 -17.23 -6.34
N VAL A 2 -6.34 -17.99 -6.81
CA VAL A 2 -6.21 -18.78 -8.04
C VAL A 2 -6.44 -17.83 -9.19
N LYS A 3 -5.44 -17.67 -10.07
CA LYS A 3 -5.59 -16.83 -11.27
C LYS A 3 -6.52 -17.58 -12.24
N ILE A 4 -7.76 -17.13 -12.35
CA ILE A 4 -8.79 -17.78 -13.18
C ILE A 4 -8.77 -17.30 -14.64
N VAL A 5 -8.32 -16.08 -14.88
CA VAL A 5 -8.20 -15.48 -16.22
C VAL A 5 -6.90 -14.70 -16.36
N GLU A 6 -6.43 -14.55 -17.60
CA GLU A 6 -5.38 -13.61 -17.98
C GLU A 6 -5.97 -12.47 -18.78
N ILE A 7 -5.62 -11.23 -18.42
CA ILE A 7 -6.10 -10.03 -19.08
C ILE A 7 -4.91 -9.40 -19.82
N THR A 8 -5.10 -9.09 -21.10
CA THR A 8 -4.16 -8.30 -21.91
C THR A 8 -4.92 -7.12 -22.51
N GLN A 9 -4.24 -6.00 -22.72
CA GLN A 9 -4.84 -4.76 -23.23
C GLN A 9 -4.25 -4.38 -24.58
N SER A 10 -5.04 -3.71 -25.42
CA SER A 10 -4.57 -3.28 -26.75
C SER A 10 -3.51 -2.18 -26.70
N SER A 11 -3.44 -1.42 -25.60
CA SER A 11 -2.45 -0.37 -25.34
C SER A 11 -2.37 -0.06 -23.84
N ASP A 12 -1.20 0.35 -23.38
CA ASP A 12 -0.97 0.82 -22.00
C ASP A 12 -1.33 2.30 -21.82
N THR A 13 -1.58 3.01 -22.92
CA THR A 13 -1.99 4.42 -22.94
C THR A 13 -3.03 4.67 -24.02
N VAL A 14 -4.04 5.47 -23.69
CA VAL A 14 -5.12 5.88 -24.59
C VAL A 14 -5.25 7.39 -24.55
N THR A 15 -5.20 8.04 -25.70
CA THR A 15 -5.42 9.49 -25.80
C THR A 15 -6.85 9.75 -26.26
N CYS A 16 -7.56 10.59 -25.52
CA CYS A 16 -8.90 11.04 -25.90
C CYS A 16 -8.84 12.00 -27.08
N ASP A 17 -9.90 12.01 -27.89
CA ASP A 17 -10.09 13.00 -28.94
C ASP A 17 -10.49 14.38 -28.35
N GLU A 18 -10.69 15.36 -29.22
CA GLU A 18 -11.10 16.74 -28.87
C GLU A 18 -12.43 16.82 -28.10
N ASN A 19 -13.25 15.77 -28.14
CA ASN A 19 -14.51 15.67 -27.40
C ASN A 19 -14.37 14.84 -26.11
N GLY A 20 -13.14 14.46 -25.72
CA GLY A 20 -12.87 13.62 -24.56
C GLY A 20 -13.23 12.14 -24.76
N GLN A 21 -13.41 11.68 -26.00
CA GLN A 21 -13.84 10.32 -26.30
C GLN A 21 -12.68 9.41 -26.69
N ALA A 22 -12.73 8.16 -26.25
CA ALA A 22 -11.81 7.11 -26.68
C ALA A 22 -12.41 5.71 -26.47
N SER A 23 -11.71 4.70 -26.97
CA SER A 23 -12.06 3.29 -26.72
C SER A 23 -10.82 2.44 -26.52
N ILE A 24 -10.91 1.46 -25.64
CA ILE A 24 -9.86 0.45 -25.42
C ILE A 24 -10.46 -0.94 -25.33
N GLN A 25 -9.72 -1.92 -25.84
CA GLN A 25 -10.10 -3.33 -25.81
C GLN A 25 -9.20 -4.10 -24.84
N PHE A 26 -9.82 -4.89 -23.98
CA PHE A 26 -9.17 -5.86 -23.11
C PHE A 26 -9.48 -7.26 -23.60
N ASN A 27 -8.47 -8.08 -23.87
CA ASN A 27 -8.65 -9.49 -24.15
C ASN A 27 -8.54 -10.29 -22.85
N VAL A 28 -9.49 -11.19 -22.63
CA VAL A 28 -9.62 -12.01 -21.43
C VAL A 28 -9.54 -13.47 -21.85
N ASN A 29 -8.46 -14.13 -21.45
CA ASN A 29 -8.23 -15.55 -21.70
C ASN A 29 -8.56 -16.37 -20.46
N ASN A 30 -9.38 -17.41 -20.60
CA ASN A 30 -9.65 -18.35 -19.53
C ASN A 30 -8.48 -19.33 -19.37
N VAL A 31 -7.78 -19.25 -18.24
CA VAL A 31 -6.65 -20.14 -17.90
C VAL A 31 -7.00 -21.13 -16.79
N SER A 32 -8.28 -21.20 -16.41
CA SER A 32 -8.75 -22.18 -15.44
C SER A 32 -9.01 -23.54 -16.11
N ALA A 33 -9.05 -24.60 -15.30
CA ALA A 33 -9.36 -25.94 -15.77
C ALA A 33 -10.87 -26.18 -16.02
N ALA A 34 -11.69 -25.12 -15.98
CA ALA A 34 -13.13 -25.19 -16.11
C ALA A 34 -13.68 -24.07 -17.01
N GLN A 35 -14.91 -24.24 -17.47
CA GLN A 35 -15.65 -23.18 -18.11
C GLN A 35 -16.03 -22.11 -17.08
N LEU A 36 -15.91 -20.83 -17.48
CA LEU A 36 -16.24 -19.69 -16.63
C LEU A 36 -17.39 -18.86 -17.21
N ARG A 37 -18.18 -18.27 -16.31
CA ARG A 37 -19.06 -17.15 -16.62
C ARG A 37 -18.48 -15.93 -15.94
N VAL A 38 -17.97 -15.00 -16.74
CA VAL A 38 -17.23 -13.85 -16.23
C VAL A 38 -18.02 -12.55 -16.38
N GLY A 39 -17.95 -11.72 -15.36
CA GLY A 39 -18.37 -10.32 -15.39
C GLY A 39 -17.15 -9.40 -15.41
N ALA A 40 -17.34 -8.17 -15.87
CA ALA A 40 -16.30 -7.16 -15.88
C ALA A 40 -16.77 -5.87 -15.20
N LYS A 41 -15.87 -5.26 -14.44
CA LYS A 41 -16.08 -3.99 -13.74
C LYS A 41 -14.89 -3.06 -13.97
N ILE A 42 -15.18 -1.78 -14.19
CA ILE A 42 -14.18 -0.74 -14.30
C ILE A 42 -13.74 -0.29 -12.91
N ILE A 43 -12.43 -0.11 -12.72
CA ILE A 43 -11.84 0.48 -11.51
C ILE A 43 -11.10 1.74 -11.91
N THR A 44 -11.46 2.85 -11.29
CA THR A 44 -10.82 4.16 -11.48
C THR A 44 -10.33 4.70 -10.14
N GLU A 45 -9.35 5.60 -10.20
CA GLU A 45 -8.83 6.33 -9.05
C GLU A 45 -9.12 7.83 -9.24
N GLU A 46 -9.50 8.55 -8.18
CA GLU A 46 -9.68 10.01 -8.23
C GLU A 46 -8.41 10.68 -8.78
N PRO A 47 -8.50 11.65 -9.69
CA PRO A 47 -9.71 12.42 -10.05
C PRO A 47 -10.59 11.84 -11.18
N ALA A 48 -10.36 10.60 -11.63
CA ALA A 48 -11.14 10.02 -12.74
C ALA A 48 -12.57 9.66 -12.30
N ASN A 49 -13.58 10.21 -12.98
CA ASN A 49 -14.98 9.92 -12.67
C ASN A 49 -15.41 8.57 -13.26
N GLU A 50 -16.01 7.69 -12.44
CA GLU A 50 -16.52 6.39 -12.88
C GLU A 50 -17.55 6.52 -14.01
N SER A 51 -18.33 7.62 -14.06
CA SER A 51 -19.34 7.84 -15.09
C SER A 51 -18.79 8.06 -16.50
N TRP A 52 -17.48 8.31 -16.65
CA TRP A 52 -16.84 8.45 -17.97
C TRP A 52 -16.70 7.12 -18.68
N PHE A 53 -16.81 5.98 -17.97
CA PHE A 53 -16.44 4.69 -18.50
C PHE A 53 -17.66 3.78 -18.64
N SER A 54 -17.80 3.16 -19.80
CA SER A 54 -18.87 2.19 -20.06
C SER A 54 -18.36 0.99 -20.82
N ILE A 55 -18.71 -0.21 -20.38
CA ILE A 55 -18.46 -1.45 -21.11
C ILE A 55 -19.55 -1.59 -22.17
N VAL A 56 -19.15 -1.59 -23.44
CA VAL A 56 -20.08 -1.63 -24.60
C VAL A 56 -20.62 -3.04 -24.84
N ASP A 57 -19.79 -4.04 -24.52
CA ASP A 57 -20.14 -5.45 -24.65
C ASP A 57 -21.16 -5.89 -23.60
N LYS A 58 -21.74 -7.09 -23.81
CA LYS A 58 -22.57 -7.71 -22.77
C LYS A 58 -21.77 -7.81 -21.46
N PRO A 59 -22.35 -7.41 -20.31
CA PRO A 59 -21.64 -7.37 -19.04
C PRO A 59 -21.23 -8.76 -18.54
N GLU A 60 -21.85 -9.82 -19.08
CA GLU A 60 -21.51 -11.21 -18.79
C GLU A 60 -21.10 -11.95 -20.06
N LYS A 61 -19.99 -12.68 -19.99
CA LYS A 61 -19.48 -13.52 -21.07
C LYS A 61 -19.23 -14.94 -20.59
N LYS A 62 -19.50 -15.91 -21.45
CA LYS A 62 -19.23 -17.34 -21.20
C LYS A 62 -17.94 -17.70 -21.91
N LEU A 63 -16.92 -18.10 -21.14
CA LEU A 63 -15.62 -18.52 -21.66
C LEU A 63 -15.48 -20.04 -21.53
N GLU A 64 -15.22 -20.70 -22.64
CA GLU A 64 -14.80 -22.11 -22.65
C GLU A 64 -13.35 -22.22 -22.13
N ILE A 65 -12.87 -23.43 -21.89
CA ILE A 65 -11.48 -23.69 -21.44
C ILE A 65 -10.51 -23.22 -22.54
N ASP A 66 -9.46 -22.49 -22.17
CA ASP A 66 -8.45 -21.89 -23.08
C ASP A 66 -9.03 -20.94 -24.14
N ALA A 67 -10.27 -20.48 -23.97
CA ALA A 67 -10.90 -19.52 -24.87
C ALA A 67 -10.58 -18.08 -24.46
N THR A 68 -10.36 -17.23 -25.46
CA THR A 68 -10.21 -15.79 -25.31
C THR A 68 -11.42 -15.07 -25.88
N ASP A 69 -11.96 -14.11 -25.13
CA ASP A 69 -12.93 -13.10 -25.62
C ASP A 69 -12.42 -11.71 -25.20
N HIS A 70 -13.16 -10.64 -25.47
CA HIS A 70 -12.74 -9.28 -25.20
C HIS A 70 -13.81 -8.43 -24.50
N PHE A 71 -13.42 -7.37 -23.81
CA PHE A 71 -14.31 -6.31 -23.36
C PHE A 71 -13.85 -4.99 -23.95
N SER A 72 -14.78 -4.29 -24.59
CA SER A 72 -14.58 -2.96 -25.16
C SER A 72 -15.08 -1.93 -24.15
N VAL A 73 -14.17 -1.09 -23.67
CA VAL A 73 -14.48 0.03 -22.78
C VAL A 73 -14.50 1.30 -23.61
N GLN A 74 -15.65 1.98 -23.61
CA GLN A 74 -15.79 3.32 -24.16
C GLN A 74 -15.56 4.35 -23.05
N ILE A 75 -14.78 5.38 -23.39
CA ILE A 75 -14.39 6.47 -22.52
C ILE A 75 -15.07 7.73 -23.05
N ASN A 76 -15.78 8.44 -22.19
CA ASN A 76 -16.48 9.69 -22.45
C ASN A 76 -16.12 10.70 -21.35
N ALA A 77 -14.92 11.26 -21.43
CA ALA A 77 -14.34 12.19 -20.47
C ALA A 77 -14.43 13.65 -20.97
N GLY A 78 -15.56 14.03 -21.58
CA GLY A 78 -15.72 15.34 -22.24
C GLY A 78 -15.78 16.54 -21.28
N ASP A 79 -16.03 16.29 -20.00
CA ASP A 79 -16.02 17.26 -18.89
C ASP A 79 -14.76 17.13 -18.01
N ALA A 80 -13.82 16.25 -18.37
CA ALA A 80 -12.58 16.08 -17.64
C ALA A 80 -11.64 17.28 -17.86
N ALA A 81 -10.89 17.64 -16.82
CA ALA A 81 -9.77 18.57 -16.97
C ALA A 81 -8.65 17.91 -17.81
N GLU A 82 -7.82 18.73 -18.44
CA GLU A 82 -6.59 18.24 -19.07
C GLU A 82 -5.76 17.45 -18.07
N GLY A 83 -5.25 16.29 -18.48
CA GLY A 83 -4.37 15.50 -17.64
C GLY A 83 -4.41 14.01 -17.92
N SER A 84 -3.68 13.28 -17.08
CA SER A 84 -3.56 11.83 -17.14
C SER A 84 -4.36 11.15 -16.03
N TYR A 85 -5.23 10.24 -16.42
CA TYR A 85 -6.13 9.48 -15.55
C TYR A 85 -5.79 7.99 -15.59
N LYS A 86 -6.15 7.25 -14.54
CA LYS A 86 -5.84 5.82 -14.42
C LYS A 86 -7.09 4.96 -14.51
N LEU A 87 -6.99 3.90 -15.31
CA LEU A 87 -8.05 2.92 -15.52
C LEU A 87 -7.52 1.49 -15.34
N ARG A 88 -8.26 0.64 -14.64
CA ARG A 88 -8.08 -0.82 -14.61
C ARG A 88 -9.39 -1.53 -14.93
N LEU A 89 -9.31 -2.72 -15.51
CA LEU A 89 -10.43 -3.64 -15.68
C LEU A 89 -10.31 -4.77 -14.66
N LEU A 90 -11.34 -4.99 -13.85
CA LEU A 90 -11.48 -6.16 -13.00
C LEU A 90 -12.44 -7.15 -13.65
N VAL A 91 -11.99 -8.39 -13.84
CA VAL A 91 -12.80 -9.49 -14.34
C VAL A 91 -13.00 -10.50 -13.23
N TYR A 92 -14.24 -10.88 -12.95
CA TYR A 92 -14.61 -11.78 -11.86
C TYR A 92 -15.47 -12.95 -12.35
N ASN A 93 -15.36 -14.10 -11.70
CA ASN A 93 -16.28 -15.20 -11.91
C ASN A 93 -17.62 -14.86 -11.25
N ILE A 94 -18.71 -14.90 -12.01
CA ILE A 94 -20.06 -14.58 -11.51
C ILE A 94 -20.51 -15.58 -10.45
N GLU A 95 -20.02 -16.83 -10.50
CA GLU A 95 -20.37 -17.87 -9.54
C GLU A 95 -19.63 -17.72 -8.20
N ASN A 96 -18.50 -16.99 -8.18
CA ASN A 96 -17.68 -16.77 -6.99
C ASN A 96 -16.95 -15.42 -7.05
N SER A 97 -17.70 -14.31 -7.06
CA SER A 97 -17.16 -12.96 -7.31
C SER A 97 -16.16 -12.47 -6.29
N ASP A 98 -16.20 -13.03 -5.07
CA ASP A 98 -15.44 -12.54 -3.92
C ASP A 98 -14.05 -13.18 -3.81
N GLU A 99 -13.86 -14.38 -4.39
CA GLU A 99 -12.61 -15.13 -4.33
C GLU A 99 -11.90 -15.23 -5.69
N ASP A 100 -12.66 -15.23 -6.79
CA ASP A 100 -12.17 -15.51 -8.13
C ASP A 100 -12.27 -14.27 -9.03
N TYR A 101 -11.27 -13.38 -8.91
CA TYR A 101 -11.14 -12.20 -9.77
C TYR A 101 -9.68 -11.94 -10.18
N THR A 102 -9.53 -11.26 -11.31
CA THR A 102 -8.24 -10.79 -11.83
C THR A 102 -8.39 -9.32 -12.24
N GLU A 103 -7.40 -8.51 -11.90
CA GLU A 103 -7.30 -7.11 -12.37
C GLU A 103 -6.30 -7.00 -13.52
N SER A 104 -6.58 -6.10 -14.47
CA SER A 104 -5.66 -5.72 -15.53
C SER A 104 -4.51 -4.86 -15.00
N GLU A 105 -3.50 -4.66 -15.84
CA GLU A 105 -2.55 -3.58 -15.63
C GLU A 105 -3.24 -2.20 -15.68
N THR A 106 -2.56 -1.20 -15.13
CA THR A 106 -3.08 0.17 -15.10
C THR A 106 -2.82 0.86 -16.43
N ILE A 107 -3.87 1.38 -17.05
CA ILE A 107 -3.81 2.15 -18.28
C ILE A 107 -3.85 3.64 -17.96
N ALA A 108 -3.00 4.40 -18.64
CA ALA A 108 -3.04 5.85 -18.62
C ALA A 108 -4.01 6.38 -19.69
N ILE A 109 -4.92 7.26 -19.30
CA ILE A 109 -5.85 7.95 -20.20
C ILE A 109 -5.44 9.41 -20.25
N ASN A 110 -5.05 9.89 -21.42
CA ASN A 110 -4.60 11.25 -21.62
C ASN A 110 -5.73 12.09 -22.23
N VAL A 111 -6.21 13.09 -21.49
CA VAL A 111 -7.17 14.09 -21.98
C VAL A 111 -6.38 15.31 -22.43
N PRO A 112 -6.34 15.64 -23.74
CA PRO A 112 -5.54 16.76 -24.23
C PRO A 112 -6.11 18.12 -23.81
N ALA A 113 -5.25 19.15 -23.80
CA ALA A 113 -5.65 20.55 -23.64
C ALA A 113 -6.73 20.90 -24.66
N ARG A 114 -7.90 21.35 -24.20
CA ARG A 114 -8.95 21.84 -25.10
C ARG A 114 -8.52 23.20 -25.61
N GLU A 115 -8.28 23.32 -26.91
CA GLU A 115 -8.13 24.63 -27.53
C GLU A 115 -9.42 25.41 -27.29
N GLU A 116 -9.36 26.45 -26.46
CA GLU A 116 -10.46 27.40 -26.36
C GLU A 116 -10.63 28.02 -27.74
N VAL A 117 -11.75 27.70 -28.40
CA VAL A 117 -12.23 28.47 -29.54
C VAL A 117 -12.58 29.85 -28.98
N HIS A 118 -11.57 30.70 -28.90
CA HIS A 118 -11.79 32.13 -28.85
C HIS A 118 -12.58 32.45 -30.12
N ASP A 119 -13.88 32.70 -29.97
CA ASP A 119 -14.68 33.33 -31.00
C ASP A 119 -13.97 34.63 -31.38
N GLU A 120 -13.23 34.62 -32.50
CA GLU A 120 -12.83 35.85 -33.16
C GLU A 120 -14.15 36.62 -33.40
N PRO A 121 -14.34 37.81 -32.82
CA PRO A 121 -15.57 38.55 -33.03
C PRO A 121 -15.71 38.84 -34.52
N GLU A 122 -16.82 38.38 -35.12
CA GLU A 122 -17.13 38.64 -36.52
C GLU A 122 -16.92 40.13 -36.85
N PRO A 123 -16.30 40.46 -38.00
CA PRO A 123 -15.97 41.84 -38.33
C PRO A 123 -17.26 42.63 -38.60
N LYS A 124 -17.77 43.33 -37.57
CA LYS A 124 -18.75 44.40 -37.75
C LYS A 124 -18.15 45.48 -38.65
N SER A 125 -18.88 45.77 -39.72
CA SER A 125 -18.52 46.65 -40.83
C SER A 125 -17.70 47.88 -40.43
N LYS A 126 -16.50 47.93 -41.00
CA LYS A 126 -15.54 49.04 -40.96
C LYS A 126 -16.11 50.29 -41.64
N MET A 127 -16.78 51.17 -40.88
CA MET A 127 -17.00 52.56 -41.29
C MET A 127 -16.17 53.57 -40.47
N TRP A 128 -15.59 53.15 -39.34
CA TRP A 128 -14.76 54.03 -38.51
C TRP A 128 -13.25 54.01 -38.88
N LEU A 129 -12.79 52.94 -39.53
CA LEU A 129 -11.41 52.74 -39.98
C LEU A 129 -11.00 53.65 -41.16
N VAL A 130 -11.96 54.17 -41.93
CA VAL A 130 -11.70 55.09 -43.07
C VAL A 130 -11.37 56.51 -42.58
N TRP A 131 -11.84 56.93 -41.40
CA TRP A 131 -11.57 58.27 -40.85
C TRP A 131 -10.25 58.35 -40.06
N LEU A 132 -9.75 57.22 -39.53
CA LEU A 132 -8.52 57.17 -38.71
C LEU A 132 -7.24 57.13 -39.58
N LEU A 133 -7.30 56.52 -40.77
CA LEU A 133 -6.20 56.50 -41.75
C LEU A 133 -5.92 57.85 -42.44
N ALA A 134 -6.91 58.76 -42.52
CA ALA A 134 -6.73 60.08 -43.13
C ALA A 134 -6.01 61.09 -42.22
N GLY A 135 -6.11 60.93 -40.89
CA GLY A 135 -5.43 61.81 -39.91
C GLY A 135 -3.95 61.48 -39.72
N ILE A 136 -3.59 60.20 -39.78
CA ILE A 136 -2.21 59.72 -39.54
C ILE A 136 -1.26 60.06 -40.71
N LEU A 137 -1.77 60.15 -41.94
CA LEU A 137 -0.96 60.47 -43.14
C LEU A 137 -0.49 61.94 -43.21
N VAL A 138 -1.18 62.86 -42.54
CA VAL A 138 -0.80 64.29 -42.47
C VAL A 138 0.23 64.56 -41.37
N ILE A 139 0.26 63.74 -40.31
CA ILE A 139 1.22 63.87 -39.19
C ILE A 139 2.53 63.14 -39.53
N ALA A 140 2.47 62.02 -40.25
CA ALA A 140 3.65 61.27 -40.69
C ALA A 140 4.51 62.04 -41.72
N SER A 141 3.93 62.94 -42.53
CA SER A 141 4.67 63.75 -43.51
C SER A 141 5.42 64.94 -42.89
N LEU A 142 5.06 65.38 -41.68
CA LEU A 142 5.77 66.43 -40.94
C LEU A 142 6.96 65.86 -40.11
N ALA A 143 6.87 64.61 -39.65
CA ALA A 143 7.95 63.98 -38.88
C ALA A 143 9.14 63.51 -39.74
N VAL A 144 8.89 63.06 -40.98
CA VAL A 144 9.95 62.63 -41.92
C VAL A 144 10.85 63.80 -42.36
N GLY A 145 10.34 65.03 -42.35
CA GLY A 145 11.13 66.23 -42.64
C GLY A 145 12.11 66.64 -41.53
N TYR A 146 11.82 66.28 -40.28
CA TYR A 146 12.69 66.59 -39.13
C TYR A 146 13.83 65.57 -38.96
N TYR A 147 13.62 64.32 -39.39
CA TYR A 147 14.54 63.21 -39.10
C TYR A 147 15.70 63.01 -40.10
N ILE A 148 15.77 63.74 -41.22
CA ILE A 148 16.95 63.68 -42.12
C ILE A 148 18.09 64.62 -41.68
N PHE A 149 17.88 65.50 -40.68
CA PHE A 149 18.86 66.53 -40.31
C PHE A 149 19.77 66.18 -39.11
N SER A 150 19.62 65.04 -38.45
CA SER A 150 20.48 64.71 -37.30
C SER A 150 20.62 63.20 -37.08
N GLY A 151 21.66 62.60 -37.63
CA GLY A 151 22.27 61.38 -37.06
C GLY A 151 23.69 61.73 -36.59
N PRO A 152 24.47 60.77 -36.05
CA PRO A 152 24.15 59.45 -35.48
C PRO A 152 24.56 59.38 -33.98
N ASP A 153 24.33 58.25 -33.31
CA ASP A 153 25.32 57.52 -32.49
C ASP A 153 24.61 56.43 -31.65
N ASP A 154 25.03 55.20 -31.94
CA ASP A 154 25.34 54.08 -31.04
C ASP A 154 24.37 53.58 -29.94
N GLU A 155 24.54 52.28 -29.66
CA GLU A 155 24.12 51.51 -28.49
C GLU A 155 22.74 50.84 -28.50
N THR A 156 22.81 49.54 -28.83
CA THR A 156 22.09 48.44 -28.18
C THR A 156 21.31 48.82 -26.92
N SER A 157 19.99 48.68 -26.95
CA SER A 157 19.17 48.62 -25.75
C SER A 157 18.16 47.49 -25.92
N THR A 158 18.46 46.39 -25.24
CA THR A 158 17.52 45.34 -24.85
C THR A 158 16.27 45.97 -24.24
N GLU A 159 15.09 45.62 -24.74
CA GLU A 159 13.83 45.89 -24.06
C GLU A 159 13.84 45.19 -22.70
N GLN A 160 14.16 45.95 -21.67
CA GLN A 160 14.03 45.56 -20.27
C GLN A 160 12.53 45.50 -19.98
N LYS A 161 11.98 44.29 -19.98
CA LYS A 161 10.66 43.97 -19.41
C LYS A 161 10.75 44.36 -17.93
N ASP A 162 10.21 45.51 -17.56
CA ASP A 162 10.07 45.95 -16.17
C ASP A 162 9.35 44.84 -15.40
N SER A 163 10.11 44.08 -14.60
CA SER A 163 9.55 43.15 -13.63
C SER A 163 8.88 44.00 -12.54
N LEU A 164 7.55 43.96 -12.49
CA LEU A 164 6.78 44.56 -11.41
C LEU A 164 7.09 43.81 -10.11
N SER A 165 8.14 44.24 -9.41
CA SER A 165 8.51 43.69 -8.11
C SER A 165 7.54 44.20 -7.04
N VAL A 166 6.78 43.30 -6.44
CA VAL A 166 5.84 43.55 -5.35
C VAL A 166 6.48 43.11 -4.03
N ILE A 167 6.19 43.82 -2.93
CA ILE A 167 6.62 43.42 -1.59
C ILE A 167 5.61 42.40 -1.06
N MET A 168 6.10 41.22 -0.67
CA MET A 168 5.31 40.15 -0.09
C MET A 168 4.64 40.60 1.22
N PRO A 169 3.29 40.57 1.32
CA PRO A 169 2.61 40.92 2.57
C PRO A 169 2.83 39.86 3.65
N ASN A 170 2.65 40.25 4.91
CA ASN A 170 2.60 39.30 6.02
C ASN A 170 1.17 38.77 6.17
N VAL A 171 0.96 37.51 5.79
CA VAL A 171 -0.30 36.79 5.94
C VAL A 171 -0.29 35.77 7.09
N SER A 172 0.86 35.57 7.75
CA SER A 172 0.98 34.67 8.90
C SER A 172 0.04 35.07 10.04
N GLY A 173 -0.69 34.08 10.55
CA GLY A 173 -1.70 34.23 11.60
C GLY A 173 -3.08 34.67 11.11
N LYS A 174 -3.26 34.97 9.82
CA LYS A 174 -4.58 35.26 9.22
C LYS A 174 -5.32 33.97 8.83
N PRO A 175 -6.66 34.00 8.75
CA PRO A 175 -7.42 32.94 8.08
C PRO A 175 -7.04 32.84 6.60
N PHE A 176 -7.03 31.63 6.04
CA PHE A 176 -6.67 31.37 4.64
C PHE A 176 -7.43 32.26 3.64
N GLU A 177 -8.75 32.41 3.76
CA GLU A 177 -9.54 33.23 2.84
C GLU A 177 -9.13 34.71 2.86
N GLU A 178 -8.75 35.25 4.03
CA GLU A 178 -8.26 36.62 4.15
C GLU A 178 -6.85 36.75 3.57
N ALA A 179 -5.98 35.77 3.84
CA ALA A 179 -4.63 35.72 3.28
C ALA A 179 -4.66 35.63 1.74
N LYS A 180 -5.51 34.76 1.21
CA LYS A 180 -5.68 34.55 -0.23
C LYS A 180 -6.18 35.82 -0.92
N SER A 181 -7.22 36.46 -0.39
CA SER A 181 -7.72 37.72 -0.95
C SER A 181 -6.65 38.81 -0.99
N LEU A 182 -5.81 38.93 0.05
CA LEU A 182 -4.71 39.90 0.09
C LEU A 182 -3.62 39.62 -0.96
N LEU A 183 -3.37 38.35 -1.26
CA LEU A 183 -2.40 37.93 -2.26
C LEU A 183 -2.94 38.13 -3.68
N GLU A 184 -4.21 37.79 -3.92
CA GLU A 184 -4.88 38.01 -5.21
C GLU A 184 -5.00 39.51 -5.54
N ASP A 185 -5.26 40.37 -4.54
CA ASP A 185 -5.25 41.84 -4.71
C ASP A 185 -3.88 42.39 -5.14
N LEU A 186 -2.81 41.64 -4.88
CA LEU A 186 -1.43 41.94 -5.29
C LEU A 186 -1.00 41.17 -6.55
N GLU A 187 -1.97 40.59 -7.27
CA GLU A 187 -1.79 39.86 -8.53
C GLU A 187 -0.99 38.55 -8.40
N PHE A 188 -0.84 38.00 -7.18
CA PHE A 188 -0.35 36.63 -7.00
C PHE A 188 -1.44 35.63 -7.40
N THR A 189 -1.24 34.91 -8.49
CA THR A 189 -2.23 33.95 -9.02
C THR A 189 -1.90 32.49 -8.70
N ASP A 190 -0.65 32.20 -8.36
CA ASP A 190 -0.17 30.84 -8.08
C ASP A 190 0.04 30.66 -6.57
N ILE A 191 -0.99 30.17 -5.88
CA ILE A 191 -0.99 29.98 -4.43
C ILE A 191 -1.18 28.49 -4.12
N GLU A 192 -0.14 27.88 -3.57
CA GLU A 192 -0.15 26.51 -3.08
C GLU A 192 -0.37 26.47 -1.56
N THR A 193 -0.97 25.39 -1.07
CA THR A 193 -1.21 25.22 0.36
C THR A 193 -0.72 23.87 0.85
N GLU A 194 -0.04 23.89 1.98
CA GLU A 194 0.32 22.70 2.75
C GLU A 194 -0.38 22.72 4.11
N LEU A 195 -0.60 21.54 4.70
CA LEU A 195 -1.14 21.43 6.05
C LEU A 195 -0.02 21.01 7.00
N ARG A 196 -0.03 21.59 8.20
CA ARG A 196 0.83 21.18 9.29
C ARG A 196 0.03 21.13 10.58
N PHE A 197 0.22 20.08 11.36
CA PHE A 197 -0.42 19.95 12.65
C PHE A 197 0.06 21.05 13.62
N ASP A 198 -0.89 21.84 14.13
CA ASP A 198 -0.66 22.83 15.18
C ASP A 198 -1.94 22.96 16.03
N ALA A 199 -1.92 22.36 17.22
CA ALA A 199 -3.07 22.39 18.13
C ALA A 199 -3.31 23.78 18.78
N SER A 200 -2.39 24.73 18.64
CA SER A 200 -2.51 26.07 19.22
C SER A 200 -3.28 27.06 18.33
N ARG A 201 -3.45 26.72 17.05
CA ARG A 201 -4.09 27.58 16.06
C ARG A 201 -5.39 26.94 15.55
N ALA A 202 -6.35 27.77 15.18
CA ALA A 202 -7.57 27.29 14.55
C ALA A 202 -7.26 26.75 13.16
N ALA A 203 -7.94 25.67 12.76
CA ALA A 203 -7.78 25.06 11.44
C ALA A 203 -7.95 26.10 10.31
N GLY A 204 -7.08 26.04 9.30
CA GLY A 204 -7.07 26.98 8.18
C GLY A 204 -6.41 28.34 8.48
N THR A 205 -5.81 28.52 9.66
CA THR A 205 -4.95 29.68 9.95
C THR A 205 -3.59 29.51 9.28
N VAL A 206 -3.08 30.54 8.61
CA VAL A 206 -1.72 30.53 8.05
C VAL A 206 -0.70 30.47 9.19
N LEU A 207 0.08 29.40 9.24
CA LEU A 207 1.20 29.22 10.15
C LEU A 207 2.49 29.81 9.58
N ASP A 208 2.68 29.66 8.28
CA ASP A 208 3.89 30.03 7.57
C ASP A 208 3.60 30.41 6.13
N GLN A 209 4.50 31.17 5.52
CA GLN A 209 4.40 31.59 4.13
C GLN A 209 5.77 31.53 3.44
N THR A 210 5.77 31.25 2.16
CA THR A 210 6.94 31.38 1.30
C THR A 210 6.47 31.96 -0.03
N PRO A 211 7.07 33.04 -0.56
CA PRO A 211 8.14 33.88 0.01
C PRO A 211 7.83 34.51 1.37
N GLU A 212 8.89 34.90 2.08
CA GLU A 212 8.78 35.47 3.42
C GLU A 212 8.19 36.88 3.38
N ALA A 213 7.57 37.30 4.48
CA ALA A 213 7.03 38.65 4.58
C ALA A 213 8.12 39.70 4.30
N THR A 214 7.76 40.77 3.60
CA THR A 214 8.62 41.89 3.17
C THR A 214 9.63 41.58 2.06
N GLU A 215 9.73 40.33 1.60
CA GLU A 215 10.54 39.96 0.45
C GLU A 215 10.02 40.62 -0.84
N LYS A 216 10.91 41.04 -1.74
CA LYS A 216 10.52 41.62 -3.03
C LYS A 216 10.54 40.54 -4.09
N VAL A 217 9.40 40.28 -4.70
CA VAL A 217 9.22 39.19 -5.67
C VAL A 217 8.40 39.66 -6.88
N ASP A 218 8.48 38.93 -7.99
CA ASP A 218 7.67 39.18 -9.17
C ASP A 218 6.34 38.43 -9.02
N ALA A 219 5.24 39.15 -8.81
CA ALA A 219 3.94 38.54 -8.51
C ALA A 219 3.45 37.56 -9.59
N HIS A 220 3.81 37.79 -10.86
CA HIS A 220 3.36 36.96 -11.98
C HIS A 220 4.19 35.68 -12.18
N ASN A 221 5.35 35.57 -11.52
CA ASN A 221 6.26 34.44 -11.69
C ASN A 221 6.74 33.87 -10.35
N THR A 222 5.96 34.09 -9.29
CA THR A 222 6.25 33.61 -7.94
C THR A 222 5.10 32.77 -7.43
N THR A 223 5.38 31.49 -7.17
CA THR A 223 4.47 30.60 -6.44
C THR A 223 4.52 30.96 -4.96
N VAL A 224 3.36 31.20 -4.35
CA VAL A 224 3.22 31.44 -2.92
C VAL A 224 2.76 30.17 -2.23
N THR A 225 3.60 29.58 -1.40
CA THR A 225 3.24 28.42 -0.58
C THR A 225 2.81 28.89 0.81
N LEU A 226 1.59 28.53 1.23
CA LEU A 226 1.09 28.81 2.57
C LEU A 226 0.98 27.51 3.37
N ILE A 227 1.62 27.46 4.53
CA ILE A 227 1.44 26.36 5.48
C ILE A 227 0.29 26.71 6.40
N LEU A 228 -0.79 25.94 6.36
CA LEU A 228 -1.99 26.16 7.17
C LEU A 228 -2.04 25.19 8.35
N ALA A 229 -2.66 25.63 9.44
CA ALA A 229 -2.96 24.79 10.59
C ALA A 229 -3.97 23.72 10.20
N ASP A 230 -3.62 22.45 10.39
CA ASP A 230 -4.52 21.34 10.13
C ASP A 230 -5.66 21.28 11.18
N SER A 231 -6.75 20.62 10.80
CA SER A 231 -7.84 20.29 11.70
C SER A 231 -7.40 19.29 12.78
N VAL A 232 -7.68 19.64 14.04
CA VAL A 232 -7.53 18.73 15.17
C VAL A 232 -8.73 17.79 15.22
N THR A 233 -8.46 16.50 15.36
CA THR A 233 -9.47 15.47 15.58
C THR A 233 -9.19 14.75 16.89
N VAL A 234 -10.25 14.55 17.69
CA VAL A 234 -10.17 13.77 18.92
C VAL A 234 -10.22 12.28 18.59
N MET A 235 -9.24 11.53 19.07
CA MET A 235 -9.15 10.08 18.91
C MET A 235 -10.33 9.38 19.61
N PRO A 236 -11.20 8.67 18.87
CA PRO A 236 -12.29 7.94 19.51
C PRO A 236 -11.78 6.73 20.30
N ASP A 237 -12.48 6.35 21.37
CA ASP A 237 -12.31 5.03 21.99
C ASP A 237 -12.96 3.96 21.09
N ILE A 238 -12.13 3.05 20.61
CA ILE A 238 -12.50 1.93 19.73
C ILE A 238 -12.13 0.58 20.34
N ARG A 239 -11.77 0.55 21.62
CA ARG A 239 -11.55 -0.70 22.36
C ARG A 239 -12.84 -1.50 22.42
N ASP A 240 -12.70 -2.82 22.50
CA ASP A 240 -13.81 -3.79 22.50
C ASP A 240 -14.65 -3.85 21.21
N MET A 241 -14.37 -3.00 20.22
CA MET A 241 -14.98 -3.08 18.90
C MET A 241 -14.36 -4.19 18.05
N THR A 242 -15.08 -4.61 17.01
CA THR A 242 -14.51 -5.42 15.94
C THR A 242 -13.57 -4.57 15.09
N LEU A 243 -12.56 -5.20 14.48
CA LEU A 243 -11.64 -4.50 13.57
C LEU A 243 -12.37 -3.71 12.47
N GLN A 244 -13.41 -4.29 11.88
CA GLN A 244 -14.22 -3.62 10.86
C GLN A 244 -14.91 -2.38 11.42
N GLY A 245 -15.65 -2.52 12.53
CA GLY A 245 -16.38 -1.39 13.11
C GLY A 245 -15.46 -0.27 13.58
N ALA A 246 -14.26 -0.62 14.05
CA ALA A 246 -13.26 0.37 14.42
C ALA A 246 -12.67 1.11 13.22
N LYS A 247 -12.38 0.42 12.11
CA LYS A 247 -11.94 1.06 10.86
C LYS A 247 -13.00 2.02 10.35
N GLU A 248 -14.26 1.60 10.31
CA GLU A 248 -15.39 2.46 9.91
C GLU A 248 -15.50 3.69 10.84
N ARG A 249 -15.38 3.49 12.15
CA ARG A 249 -15.40 4.58 13.14
C ARG A 249 -14.27 5.58 12.93
N LEU A 250 -13.04 5.11 12.71
CA LEU A 250 -11.89 5.95 12.42
C LEU A 250 -12.03 6.69 11.09
N THR A 251 -12.43 6.00 10.02
CA THR A 251 -12.66 6.65 8.71
C THR A 251 -13.77 7.71 8.78
N SER A 252 -14.83 7.48 9.55
CA SER A 252 -15.89 8.49 9.78
C SER A 252 -15.39 9.76 10.48
N LYS A 253 -14.23 9.68 11.16
CA LYS A 253 -13.54 10.80 11.80
C LYS A 253 -12.42 11.39 10.93
N GLY A 254 -12.31 10.96 9.66
CA GLY A 254 -11.32 11.47 8.72
C GLY A 254 -9.95 10.80 8.80
N PHE A 255 -9.80 9.73 9.59
CA PHE A 255 -8.54 8.99 9.65
C PHE A 255 -8.31 8.21 8.36
N ASN A 256 -7.08 8.30 7.83
CA ASN A 256 -6.70 7.57 6.62
C ASN A 256 -6.50 6.08 6.93
N GLN A 257 -7.23 5.20 6.22
CA GLN A 257 -7.13 3.75 6.43
C GLN A 257 -5.72 3.20 6.17
N ARG A 258 -4.94 3.82 5.27
CA ARG A 258 -3.55 3.42 4.99
C ARG A 258 -2.63 3.60 6.21
N ASN A 259 -3.01 4.49 7.13
CA ASN A 259 -2.25 4.77 8.34
C ASN A 259 -2.67 3.90 9.53
N ILE A 260 -3.70 3.05 9.36
CA ILE A 260 -4.15 2.09 10.38
C ILE A 260 -3.35 0.79 10.24
N ILE A 261 -2.53 0.50 11.23
CA ILE A 261 -1.79 -0.77 11.34
C ILE A 261 -2.37 -1.62 12.47
N THR A 262 -2.30 -2.93 12.30
CA THR A 262 -2.79 -3.91 13.29
C THR A 262 -1.66 -4.76 13.82
N GLU A 263 -1.64 -4.96 15.13
CA GLU A 263 -0.69 -5.82 15.81
C GLU A 263 -1.47 -6.92 16.56
N PRO A 264 -1.29 -8.20 16.19
CA PRO A 264 -1.95 -9.28 16.90
C PRO A 264 -1.32 -9.48 18.28
N LYS A 265 -2.17 -9.74 19.27
CA LYS A 265 -1.77 -10.12 20.62
C LYS A 265 -2.63 -11.29 21.08
N PHE A 266 -1.96 -12.36 21.51
CA PHE A 266 -2.65 -13.53 22.02
C PHE A 266 -3.49 -13.18 23.26
N ASP A 267 -4.79 -13.38 23.15
CA ASP A 267 -5.75 -13.21 24.22
C ASP A 267 -6.94 -14.17 24.02
N ALA A 268 -6.91 -15.28 24.75
CA ALA A 268 -7.97 -16.29 24.67
C ALA A 268 -9.28 -15.86 25.35
N SER A 269 -9.32 -14.72 26.03
CA SER A 269 -10.53 -14.23 26.72
C SER A 269 -11.49 -13.48 25.80
N LYS A 270 -11.00 -12.98 24.65
CA LYS A 270 -11.81 -12.25 23.67
C LYS A 270 -11.89 -12.96 22.31
N PRO A 271 -12.97 -12.75 21.54
CA PRO A 271 -13.06 -13.23 20.17
C PRO A 271 -11.92 -12.69 19.29
N ALA A 272 -11.47 -13.48 18.33
CA ALA A 272 -10.45 -13.07 17.37
C ALA A 272 -10.87 -11.79 16.62
N GLY A 273 -9.94 -10.86 16.44
CA GLY A 273 -10.18 -9.58 15.75
C GLY A 273 -10.84 -8.49 16.61
N THR A 274 -11.07 -8.75 17.89
CA THR A 274 -11.53 -7.72 18.85
C THR A 274 -10.37 -6.77 19.18
N ILE A 275 -10.62 -5.47 19.27
CA ILE A 275 -9.59 -4.51 19.66
C ILE A 275 -9.34 -4.58 21.17
N LEU A 276 -8.10 -4.90 21.52
CA LEU A 276 -7.59 -4.91 22.89
C LEU A 276 -7.02 -3.55 23.31
N GLY A 277 -6.43 -2.84 22.36
CA GLY A 277 -5.76 -1.57 22.59
C GLY A 277 -5.64 -0.76 21.31
N GLN A 278 -5.41 0.53 21.49
CA GLN A 278 -5.20 1.49 20.41
C GLN A 278 -4.07 2.43 20.80
N SER A 279 -3.40 2.98 19.79
CA SER A 279 -2.49 4.10 19.91
C SER A 279 -2.67 4.98 18.68
N PRO A 280 -2.88 6.30 18.78
CA PRO A 280 -3.01 7.10 20.01
C PRO A 280 -4.11 6.67 20.99
N ASP A 281 -3.95 7.05 22.25
CA ASP A 281 -4.93 6.81 23.32
C ASP A 281 -6.25 7.54 23.03
N PRO A 282 -7.38 7.05 23.58
CA PRO A 282 -8.66 7.76 23.52
C PRO A 282 -8.53 9.21 24.00
N ASP A 283 -9.31 10.10 23.40
CA ASP A 283 -9.38 11.54 23.66
C ASP A 283 -8.13 12.34 23.29
N ALA A 284 -7.08 11.70 22.76
CA ALA A 284 -5.91 12.41 22.23
C ALA A 284 -6.29 13.31 21.03
N GLU A 285 -5.77 14.53 21.03
CA GLU A 285 -5.92 15.48 19.93
C GLU A 285 -4.83 15.27 18.88
N VAL A 286 -5.23 14.91 17.66
CA VAL A 286 -4.31 14.50 16.60
C VAL A 286 -4.76 14.98 15.21
N SER A 287 -3.85 15.01 14.23
CA SER A 287 -4.22 15.18 12.81
C SER A 287 -4.73 13.85 12.27
N ALA A 288 -6.03 13.75 11.95
CA ALA A 288 -6.59 12.50 11.44
C ALA A 288 -5.94 12.03 10.12
N ARG A 289 -5.51 12.99 9.27
CA ARG A 289 -4.94 12.70 7.95
C ARG A 289 -3.55 12.06 8.04
N GLU A 290 -2.72 12.53 8.98
CA GLU A 290 -1.32 12.13 9.09
C GLU A 290 -1.07 11.09 10.18
N THR A 291 -1.96 11.01 11.18
CA THR A 291 -1.74 10.15 12.34
C THR A 291 -1.73 8.68 11.98
N ARG A 292 -0.65 8.00 12.37
CA ARG A 292 -0.57 6.54 12.36
C ARG A 292 -1.32 5.97 13.55
N VAL A 293 -2.30 5.11 13.27
CA VAL A 293 -3.10 4.44 14.29
C VAL A 293 -2.66 2.99 14.39
N THR A 294 -2.19 2.57 15.55
CA THR A 294 -1.87 1.16 15.85
C THR A 294 -2.99 0.53 16.65
N LEU A 295 -3.56 -0.55 16.14
CA LEU A 295 -4.61 -1.32 16.79
C LEU A 295 -4.05 -2.65 17.28
N THR A 296 -4.04 -2.87 18.58
CA THR A 296 -3.75 -4.18 19.15
C THR A 296 -5.00 -5.04 19.06
N ILE A 297 -4.95 -6.11 18.27
CA ILE A 297 -6.10 -7.00 18.02
C ILE A 297 -5.92 -8.32 18.76
N ALA A 298 -7.03 -8.85 19.28
CA ALA A 298 -7.07 -10.15 19.92
C ALA A 298 -6.81 -11.25 18.88
N ASP A 299 -5.79 -12.05 19.13
CA ASP A 299 -5.55 -13.30 18.45
C ASP A 299 -5.92 -14.45 19.39
N THR A 300 -6.77 -15.36 18.92
CA THR A 300 -7.15 -16.54 19.70
C THR A 300 -6.07 -17.62 19.68
N GLY A 301 -5.04 -17.48 18.83
CA GLY A 301 -3.96 -18.43 18.68
C GLY A 301 -4.34 -19.70 17.90
N ILE A 302 -3.37 -20.60 17.79
CA ILE A 302 -3.40 -21.83 17.01
C ILE A 302 -3.75 -23.00 17.92
N ASP A 303 -4.67 -23.87 17.47
CA ASP A 303 -4.93 -25.14 18.15
C ASP A 303 -3.71 -26.07 18.08
N VAL A 304 -3.23 -26.51 19.24
CA VAL A 304 -2.14 -27.47 19.33
C VAL A 304 -2.64 -28.82 18.80
N PRO A 305 -2.10 -29.33 17.66
CA PRO A 305 -2.53 -30.60 17.11
C PRO A 305 -2.06 -31.74 18.01
N ASN A 306 -2.88 -32.78 18.14
CA ASN A 306 -2.46 -34.01 18.80
C ASN A 306 -1.63 -34.85 17.83
N VAL A 307 -0.34 -35.00 18.14
CA VAL A 307 0.63 -35.80 17.39
C VAL A 307 1.03 -37.09 18.13
N ARG A 308 0.37 -37.42 19.24
CA ARG A 308 0.64 -38.67 19.97
C ARG A 308 0.34 -39.89 19.11
N ASN A 309 1.15 -40.94 19.30
CA ASN A 309 1.14 -42.17 18.52
C ASN A 309 1.46 -42.01 17.03
N MET A 310 1.89 -40.82 16.59
CA MET A 310 2.40 -40.62 15.23
C MET A 310 3.91 -40.92 15.16
N PRO A 311 4.44 -41.28 13.99
CA PRO A 311 5.87 -41.24 13.73
C PRO A 311 6.41 -39.82 13.89
N LEU A 312 7.65 -39.67 14.38
CA LEU A 312 8.28 -38.36 14.60
C LEU A 312 8.24 -37.48 13.35
N GLN A 313 8.58 -38.02 12.17
CA GLN A 313 8.60 -37.25 10.93
C GLN A 313 7.21 -36.66 10.58
N ASP A 314 6.15 -37.46 10.71
CA ASP A 314 4.77 -37.01 10.46
C ASP A 314 4.32 -35.97 11.50
N ALA A 315 4.71 -36.17 12.76
CA ALA A 315 4.46 -35.22 13.84
C ALA A 315 5.11 -33.86 13.54
N LEU A 316 6.36 -33.84 13.07
CA LEU A 316 7.07 -32.61 12.70
C LEU A 316 6.36 -31.87 11.57
N ILE A 317 5.96 -32.58 10.50
CA ILE A 317 5.21 -31.99 9.38
C ILE A 317 3.89 -31.39 9.87
N ARG A 318 3.19 -32.08 10.76
CA ARG A 318 1.91 -31.62 11.31
C ARG A 318 2.06 -30.38 12.19
N LEU A 319 3.10 -30.32 13.03
CA LEU A 319 3.41 -29.15 13.86
C LEU A 319 3.83 -27.94 13.02
N GLN A 320 4.69 -28.15 12.02
CA GLN A 320 5.12 -27.10 11.10
C GLN A 320 3.95 -26.55 10.27
N SER A 321 3.06 -27.42 9.80
CA SER A 321 1.86 -27.03 9.06
C SER A 321 0.87 -26.25 9.94
N ALA A 322 0.87 -26.50 11.25
CA ALA A 322 0.18 -25.69 12.25
C ALA A 322 0.97 -24.43 12.66
N LYS A 323 2.10 -24.09 12.01
CA LYS A 323 2.97 -22.94 12.35
C LYS A 323 3.47 -22.93 13.80
N LEU A 324 3.59 -24.10 14.42
CA LEU A 324 4.20 -24.28 15.74
C LEU A 324 5.68 -24.61 15.58
N ALA A 325 6.49 -24.20 16.57
CA ALA A 325 7.90 -24.50 16.59
C ALA A 325 8.15 -25.87 17.24
N LEU A 326 9.23 -26.53 16.83
CA LEU A 326 9.71 -27.73 17.50
C LEU A 326 10.53 -27.32 18.73
N GLY A 327 10.13 -27.77 19.91
CA GLY A 327 10.90 -27.64 21.14
C GLY A 327 11.80 -28.85 21.38
N ASP A 328 12.12 -29.11 22.64
CA ASP A 328 13.00 -30.22 23.02
C ASP A 328 12.38 -31.59 22.68
N ILE A 329 13.21 -32.47 22.09
CA ILE A 329 12.88 -33.88 21.89
C ILE A 329 13.63 -34.72 22.91
N SER A 330 12.87 -35.38 23.77
CA SER A 330 13.39 -36.37 24.71
C SER A 330 13.01 -37.79 24.25
N THR A 331 13.77 -38.78 24.70
CA THR A 331 13.49 -40.19 24.39
C THR A 331 13.12 -40.97 25.64
N GLN A 332 12.19 -41.92 25.49
CA GLN A 332 11.77 -42.82 26.57
C GLN A 332 11.71 -44.26 26.06
N PHE A 333 12.26 -45.19 26.83
CA PHE A 333 12.18 -46.60 26.49
C PHE A 333 10.72 -47.08 26.48
N LYS A 334 10.28 -47.62 25.35
CA LYS A 334 8.94 -48.20 25.21
C LYS A 334 8.97 -49.43 24.30
N SER A 335 8.88 -50.62 24.90
CA SER A 335 8.90 -51.88 24.16
C SER A 335 7.64 -52.12 23.32
N GLU A 336 6.50 -51.55 23.71
CA GLU A 336 5.22 -51.75 22.99
C GLU A 336 5.06 -50.89 21.73
N LEU A 337 5.77 -49.76 21.62
CA LEU A 337 5.66 -48.83 20.49
C LEU A 337 6.81 -49.02 19.50
N ALA A 338 6.60 -48.76 18.21
CA ALA A 338 7.69 -48.69 17.24
C ALA A 338 8.71 -47.62 17.67
N GLU A 339 9.99 -47.76 17.30
CA GLU A 339 10.98 -46.71 17.55
C GLU A 339 10.61 -45.43 16.79
N GLY A 340 10.83 -44.26 17.39
CA GLY A 340 10.49 -42.99 16.76
C GLY A 340 9.02 -42.59 16.83
N THR A 341 8.20 -43.28 17.64
CA THR A 341 6.77 -42.95 17.85
C THR A 341 6.63 -41.92 18.97
N ILE A 342 5.80 -40.89 18.77
CA ILE A 342 5.52 -39.90 19.82
C ILE A 342 4.72 -40.54 20.96
N ILE A 343 5.29 -40.50 22.17
CA ILE A 343 4.67 -40.95 23.42
C ILE A 343 3.83 -39.83 24.04
N ASP A 344 4.39 -38.63 24.11
CA ASP A 344 3.73 -37.46 24.70
C ASP A 344 4.20 -36.17 24.02
N GLN A 345 3.42 -35.11 24.24
CA GLN A 345 3.74 -33.76 23.79
C GLN A 345 3.37 -32.74 24.88
N THR A 346 4.07 -31.61 24.89
CA THR A 346 3.75 -30.47 25.74
C THR A 346 3.76 -29.18 24.91
N PRO A 347 2.68 -28.38 24.91
CA PRO A 347 1.38 -28.61 25.56
C PRO A 347 0.59 -29.78 24.96
N ARG A 348 -0.27 -30.40 25.78
CA ARG A 348 -1.10 -31.55 25.36
C ARG A 348 -2.29 -31.18 24.47
N SER A 349 -2.86 -30.00 24.68
CA SER A 349 -4.00 -29.46 23.93
C SER A 349 -4.20 -27.98 24.28
N GLY A 350 -5.09 -27.31 23.54
CA GLY A 350 -5.45 -25.91 23.76
C GLY A 350 -4.97 -25.01 22.63
N LYS A 351 -5.23 -23.71 22.76
CA LYS A 351 -4.75 -22.69 21.84
C LYS A 351 -3.50 -22.02 22.38
N VAL A 352 -2.51 -21.82 21.51
CA VAL A 352 -1.23 -21.18 21.84
C VAL A 352 -0.87 -20.15 20.78
N PRO A 353 -0.02 -19.15 21.10
CA PRO A 353 0.51 -18.24 20.09
C PRO A 353 1.20 -18.97 18.94
N GLU A 354 1.25 -18.35 17.75
CA GLU A 354 2.09 -18.87 16.67
C GLU A 354 3.55 -19.01 17.13
N LYS A 355 4.28 -19.97 16.55
CA LYS A 355 5.69 -20.27 16.89
C LYS A 355 5.93 -20.73 18.32
N THR A 356 4.88 -21.06 19.09
CA THR A 356 5.05 -21.73 20.39
C THR A 356 5.79 -23.05 20.18
N GLU A 357 6.78 -23.32 21.02
CA GLU A 357 7.57 -24.55 21.00
C GLU A 357 6.77 -25.72 21.58
N ILE A 358 6.74 -26.83 20.85
CA ILE A 358 6.11 -28.07 21.26
C ILE A 358 7.20 -29.09 21.57
N GLU A 359 7.32 -29.45 22.84
CA GLU A 359 8.22 -30.49 23.32
C GLU A 359 7.63 -31.87 23.03
N LEU A 360 8.47 -32.83 22.63
CA LEU A 360 8.06 -34.18 22.29
C LEU A 360 8.82 -35.22 23.10
N VAL A 361 8.11 -36.26 23.54
CA VAL A 361 8.70 -37.47 24.10
C VAL A 361 8.56 -38.58 23.08
N VAL A 362 9.66 -39.19 22.65
CA VAL A 362 9.71 -40.17 21.56
C VAL A 362 10.12 -41.55 22.09
N SER A 363 9.51 -42.61 21.58
CA SER A 363 9.86 -43.98 21.94
C SER A 363 11.24 -44.37 21.40
N THR A 364 12.04 -45.01 22.25
CA THR A 364 13.26 -45.71 21.85
C THR A 364 13.22 -47.18 22.28
N LYS A 365 13.93 -48.04 21.54
CA LYS A 365 14.20 -49.43 21.92
C LYS A 365 15.45 -49.58 22.77
N LYS A 366 16.25 -48.52 22.92
CA LYS A 366 17.43 -48.52 23.77
C LYS A 366 16.99 -48.35 25.23
N GLN A 367 17.18 -49.37 26.05
CA GLN A 367 17.02 -49.22 27.50
C GLN A 367 18.15 -48.31 28.00
N VAL A 368 17.80 -47.11 28.45
CA VAL A 368 18.69 -46.38 29.35
C VAL A 368 18.52 -47.05 30.72
N VAL A 369 19.37 -48.03 31.02
CA VAL A 369 19.42 -48.61 32.37
C VAL A 369 19.99 -47.54 33.30
N THR A 370 19.12 -46.71 33.87
CA THR A 370 19.53 -45.92 35.02
C THR A 370 19.76 -46.91 36.15
N ALA A 371 21.03 -47.22 36.42
CA ALA A 371 21.40 -48.04 37.57
C ALA A 371 20.79 -47.39 38.82
N HIS A 372 19.73 -48.00 39.34
CA HIS A 372 19.09 -47.51 40.56
C HIS A 372 20.14 -47.58 41.68
N PRO A 373 20.40 -46.51 42.45
CA PRO A 373 21.48 -46.48 43.45
C PRO A 373 21.33 -47.53 44.57
N ALA A 374 20.19 -48.24 44.64
CA ALA A 374 20.03 -49.41 45.51
C ALA A 374 20.79 -50.66 45.03
N PHE A 375 21.10 -50.79 43.74
CA PHE A 375 21.84 -51.95 43.21
C PHE A 375 23.34 -51.91 43.55
N LEU A 376 23.91 -50.73 43.81
CA LEU A 376 25.31 -50.59 44.25
C LEU A 376 25.50 -50.94 45.74
N LYS A 377 24.46 -50.81 46.58
CA LYS A 377 24.55 -51.19 48.01
C LYS A 377 24.34 -52.68 48.26
N ALA A 378 23.58 -53.37 47.41
CA ALA A 378 23.35 -54.81 47.54
C ALA A 378 24.57 -55.66 47.13
N VAL A 379 25.37 -55.19 46.17
CA VAL A 379 26.55 -55.93 45.67
C VAL A 379 27.79 -55.75 46.56
N ILE A 380 27.84 -54.70 47.39
CA ILE A 380 28.96 -54.45 48.32
C ILE A 380 28.70 -55.06 49.72
N SER A 381 27.46 -55.39 50.07
CA SER A 381 27.08 -55.92 51.40
C SER A 381 27.10 -57.46 51.51
N SER A 382 27.16 -58.22 50.42
CA SER A 382 27.27 -59.68 50.44
C SER A 382 28.72 -60.12 50.29
N GLY A 383 29.47 -60.02 51.39
CA GLY A 383 30.88 -60.38 51.46
C GLY A 383 31.20 -61.77 50.93
N ILE A 384 32.26 -61.83 50.10
CA ILE A 384 33.30 -62.85 49.99
C ILE A 384 32.88 -64.29 50.32
N LYS A 385 32.83 -65.15 49.28
CA LYS A 385 33.48 -66.49 49.23
C LYS A 385 32.95 -67.29 48.03
N HIS A 386 33.61 -67.20 46.87
CA HIS A 386 34.12 -68.36 46.11
C HIS A 386 34.64 -67.95 44.73
N ASN A 387 35.89 -68.34 44.48
CA ASN A 387 36.50 -68.78 43.23
C ASN A 387 36.14 -68.09 41.90
N ALA A 388 37.17 -67.43 41.36
CA ALA A 388 37.77 -67.68 40.04
C ALA A 388 36.83 -68.01 38.87
N ARG A 389 37.02 -67.24 37.79
CA ARG A 389 36.52 -67.44 36.42
C ARG A 389 35.16 -66.78 36.17
N ILE A 390 35.19 -65.50 35.80
CA ILE A 390 34.52 -64.86 34.66
C ILE A 390 34.97 -63.38 34.71
N ALA A 391 36.22 -63.15 34.32
CA ALA A 391 36.73 -61.85 33.89
C ALA A 391 37.21 -62.04 32.46
N ARG A 392 36.27 -62.25 31.55
CA ARG A 392 36.47 -62.38 30.10
C ARG A 392 35.11 -62.22 29.41
N GLN A 393 34.64 -60.98 29.35
CA GLN A 393 33.70 -60.43 28.34
C GLN A 393 33.33 -59.01 28.76
N LEU A 394 34.34 -58.15 28.83
CA LEU A 394 34.22 -56.70 28.87
C LEU A 394 35.40 -56.16 28.06
N ALA A 395 35.24 -56.11 26.74
CA ALA A 395 35.97 -55.21 25.85
C ALA A 395 35.24 -55.19 24.49
N PRO A 396 34.87 -54.02 23.96
CA PRO A 396 34.32 -53.84 22.62
C PRO A 396 35.46 -53.87 21.58
N GLU A 397 35.26 -54.53 20.44
CA GLU A 397 36.13 -54.35 19.28
C GLU A 397 35.78 -53.03 18.60
N GLU A 398 36.79 -52.18 18.54
CA GLU A 398 36.86 -50.87 17.89
C GLU A 398 37.41 -51.13 16.49
N GLU A 399 36.58 -50.99 15.45
CA GLU A 399 36.99 -51.16 14.05
C GLU A 399 37.52 -49.82 13.53
N LEU A 400 38.86 -49.69 13.51
CA LEU A 400 39.62 -48.62 12.88
C LEU A 400 40.23 -49.18 11.60
N ASP A 401 39.68 -48.81 10.44
CA ASP A 401 40.33 -49.05 9.15
C ASP A 401 41.25 -47.85 8.82
N GLU A 402 42.55 -48.04 9.05
CA GLU A 402 43.63 -47.24 8.44
C GLU A 402 44.28 -48.03 7.30
N GLU A 403 44.33 -47.35 6.16
CA GLU A 403 45.25 -47.43 5.02
C GLU A 403 46.35 -48.52 5.02
N SER A 404 46.41 -49.26 3.90
CA SER A 404 47.65 -49.88 3.44
C SER A 404 47.97 -49.44 2.02
N ASP A 405 48.91 -48.49 1.92
CA ASP A 405 49.79 -48.29 0.78
C ASP A 405 50.79 -49.47 0.71
N THR A 406 50.98 -50.10 -0.46
CA THR A 406 52.30 -50.30 -1.13
C THR A 406 52.27 -51.27 -2.34
N GLU A 407 52.81 -50.76 -3.45
CA GLU A 407 53.66 -51.41 -4.48
C GLU A 407 53.13 -52.56 -5.37
N GLN A 408 52.84 -52.25 -6.65
CA GLN A 408 53.74 -52.49 -7.80
C GLN A 408 53.22 -51.86 -9.10
#